data_AF-U2G2W1-F1
#
_entry.id   AF-U2G2W1-F1
#
_cell.length_a   1.000
_cell.length_b   1.000
_cell.length_c   1.000
_cell.angle_alpha   90.00
_cell.angle_beta   90.00
_cell.angle_gamma   90.00
#
_symmetry.space_group_name_H-M   'P 1'
#
loop_
_entity.id
_entity.type
_entity.pdbx_description
1 polymer ?
#
loop_
_entity_poly.entity_id
_entity_poly.type
_entity_poly.pdbx_seq_one_letter_code
_entity_poly.pdbx_strand_id
1 'polypeptide(L)'
;MTYERLFNRLGVLALFVALVVVAGVAGWHTLLNTYAGAWVHQPEDADWLLPDTARQLIADSLVDIDGSVVDHRIVLLPGNRIGRGPAGAAAQPAVEVTTPTTPRAWLDWQFLRHAAGVTDELQAFDIHASRLLRQIGAVPADYRGYVFAQDAVYRPGGELDEKATAGFVANADVVALAERSDGQLLPVISVHPARADAASALARWADAGIRDVAWWPVAQQIDLMGTPARAAYTVMATQNMRLHTRVGRWRDSRGRAGVIDPAALRAALEAGMQVTVSIGDVSNDPDVDVMQALFALLRVPAYRDRLSIALDGVLSGERAETVLTPLLQHPQFFERLRYASGYPHSAVARAIDLDRLANSDFIDPAVIEPLRALYDVNPLLFVFVTMRQIHLPTTGLTLPAPVFERRSRS
;
A
#
# COMPACT_ATOMS: atom_id res chain seq x y z
N MET A 1 -18.94 -23.34 -56.74
CA MET A 1 -18.71 -23.55 -55.28
C MET A 1 -19.96 -23.04 -54.58
N THR A 2 -20.80 -23.92 -54.04
CA THR A 2 -22.19 -23.61 -53.63
C THR A 2 -22.21 -22.79 -52.33
N TYR A 3 -23.03 -21.73 -52.29
CA TYR A 3 -23.18 -20.80 -51.16
C TYR A 3 -23.38 -21.50 -49.80
N GLU A 4 -24.05 -22.65 -49.75
CA GLU A 4 -24.20 -23.48 -48.54
C GLU A 4 -22.89 -23.96 -47.93
N ARG A 5 -21.90 -24.37 -48.74
CA ARG A 5 -20.60 -24.82 -48.21
C ARG A 5 -19.79 -23.66 -47.64
N LEU A 6 -19.98 -22.45 -48.18
CA LEU A 6 -19.35 -21.24 -47.65
C LEU A 6 -20.02 -20.81 -46.33
N PHE A 7 -21.36 -20.83 -46.27
CA PHE A 7 -22.14 -20.51 -45.08
C PHE A 7 -21.87 -21.49 -43.92
N ASN A 8 -21.81 -22.80 -44.20
CA ASN A 8 -21.46 -23.80 -43.19
C ASN A 8 -20.02 -23.67 -42.70
N ARG A 9 -19.05 -23.33 -43.57
CA ARG A 9 -17.67 -23.07 -43.15
C ARG A 9 -17.54 -21.80 -42.30
N LEU A 10 -18.29 -20.75 -42.63
CA LEU A 10 -18.35 -19.53 -41.83
C LEU A 10 -19.04 -19.77 -40.48
N GLY A 11 -20.11 -20.57 -40.43
CA GLY A 11 -20.78 -20.97 -39.19
C GLY A 11 -19.89 -21.80 -38.27
N VAL A 12 -19.15 -22.77 -38.81
CA VAL A 12 -18.18 -23.57 -38.04
C VAL A 12 -17.01 -22.72 -37.56
N LEU A 13 -16.50 -21.80 -38.39
CA LEU A 13 -15.45 -20.86 -37.98
C LEU A 13 -15.95 -19.92 -36.86
N ALA A 14 -17.17 -19.39 -36.98
CA ALA A 14 -17.76 -18.54 -35.95
C ALA A 14 -17.95 -19.28 -34.63
N LEU A 15 -18.42 -20.54 -34.66
CA LEU A 15 -18.55 -21.38 -33.48
C LEU A 15 -17.18 -21.69 -32.84
N PHE A 16 -16.17 -22.00 -33.67
CA PHE A 16 -14.81 -22.23 -33.20
C PHE A 16 -14.23 -20.98 -32.53
N VAL A 17 -14.37 -19.81 -33.17
CA VAL A 17 -13.94 -18.53 -32.58
C VAL A 17 -14.68 -18.26 -31.27
N ALA A 18 -15.99 -18.46 -31.22
CA ALA A 18 -16.77 -18.30 -29.99
C ALA A 18 -16.29 -19.24 -28.87
N LEU A 19 -15.99 -20.51 -29.17
CA LEU A 19 -15.50 -21.47 -28.20
C LEU A 19 -14.09 -21.12 -27.70
N VAL A 20 -13.21 -20.65 -28.58
CA VAL A 20 -11.87 -20.14 -28.19
C VAL A 20 -12.00 -18.90 -27.30
N VAL A 21 -12.91 -17.99 -27.61
CA VAL A 21 -13.18 -16.80 -26.78
C VAL A 21 -13.71 -17.21 -25.39
N VAL A 22 -14.69 -18.11 -25.33
CA VAL A 22 -15.25 -18.60 -24.05
C VAL A 22 -14.18 -19.31 -23.22
N ALA A 23 -13.39 -20.20 -23.83
CA ALA A 23 -12.29 -20.88 -23.16
C ALA A 23 -11.22 -19.90 -22.66
N GLY A 24 -10.91 -18.86 -23.45
CA GLY A 24 -10.01 -17.79 -23.05
C GLY A 24 -10.53 -16.98 -21.86
N VAL A 25 -11.81 -16.60 -21.86
CA VAL A 25 -12.45 -15.88 -20.76
C VAL A 25 -12.52 -16.73 -19.49
N ALA A 26 -12.93 -17.99 -19.60
CA ALA A 26 -12.98 -18.91 -18.46
C ALA A 26 -11.57 -19.18 -17.89
N GLY A 27 -10.59 -19.41 -18.76
CA GLY A 27 -9.18 -19.58 -18.35
C GLY A 27 -8.63 -18.33 -17.67
N TRP A 28 -9.01 -17.14 -18.14
CA TRP A 28 -8.64 -15.87 -17.53
C TRP A 28 -9.24 -15.69 -16.12
N HIS A 29 -10.53 -15.98 -15.95
CA HIS A 29 -11.16 -15.95 -14.63
C HIS A 29 -10.55 -16.94 -13.65
N THR A 30 -10.28 -18.17 -14.07
CA THR A 30 -9.60 -19.16 -13.22
C THR A 30 -8.21 -18.68 -12.82
N LEU A 31 -7.46 -18.06 -13.75
CA LEU A 31 -6.14 -17.52 -13.47
C LEU A 31 -6.21 -16.40 -12.42
N LEU A 32 -7.15 -15.46 -12.54
CA LEU A 32 -7.33 -14.39 -11.56
C LEU A 32 -7.79 -14.92 -10.19
N ASN A 33 -8.73 -15.85 -10.15
CA ASN A 33 -9.19 -16.46 -8.90
C ASN A 33 -8.10 -17.28 -8.20
N THR A 34 -7.09 -17.75 -8.93
CA THR A 34 -6.01 -18.56 -8.35
C THR A 34 -4.80 -17.70 -7.93
N TYR A 35 -4.45 -16.71 -8.76
CA TYR A 35 -3.18 -15.97 -8.62
C TYR A 35 -3.33 -14.47 -8.33
N ALA A 36 -4.56 -13.94 -8.35
CA ALA A 36 -4.85 -12.54 -8.04
C ALA A 36 -5.55 -12.40 -6.68
N GLY A 37 -6.87 -12.20 -6.64
CA GLY A 37 -7.61 -12.22 -5.37
C GLY A 37 -8.18 -13.61 -5.14
N ALA A 38 -7.42 -14.48 -4.48
CA ALA A 38 -7.82 -15.87 -4.25
C ALA A 38 -8.76 -16.08 -3.05
N TRP A 39 -9.39 -15.01 -2.58
CA TRP A 39 -10.42 -15.06 -1.55
C TRP A 39 -11.80 -15.24 -2.20
N VAL A 40 -12.67 -16.01 -1.57
CA VAL A 40 -14.00 -16.38 -2.12
C VAL A 40 -15.13 -15.82 -1.25
N HIS A 41 -14.86 -15.52 0.02
CA HIS A 41 -15.87 -15.16 1.00
C HIS A 41 -15.94 -13.66 1.28
N GLN A 42 -17.03 -13.25 1.93
CA GLN A 42 -17.17 -11.88 2.41
C GLN A 42 -16.61 -11.77 3.83
N PRO A 43 -16.01 -10.63 4.20
CA PRO A 43 -15.38 -10.48 5.51
C PRO A 43 -16.38 -10.59 6.68
N GLU A 44 -17.65 -10.25 6.48
CA GLU A 44 -18.73 -10.41 7.47
C GLU A 44 -19.06 -11.86 7.78
N ASP A 45 -18.64 -12.78 6.91
CA ASP A 45 -18.91 -14.21 7.06
C ASP A 45 -17.93 -14.92 8.02
N ALA A 46 -16.98 -14.17 8.59
CA ALA A 46 -15.90 -14.68 9.43
C ALA A 46 -16.38 -15.51 10.62
N ASP A 47 -17.46 -15.10 11.28
CA ASP A 47 -17.92 -15.75 12.51
C ASP A 47 -18.36 -17.21 12.32
N TRP A 48 -18.83 -17.56 11.12
CA TRP A 48 -19.33 -18.91 10.81
C TRP A 48 -18.44 -19.70 9.85
N LEU A 49 -17.57 -19.04 9.07
CA LEU A 49 -16.66 -19.73 8.15
C LEU A 49 -15.30 -20.06 8.77
N LEU A 50 -14.82 -19.25 9.72
CA LEU A 50 -13.50 -19.47 10.29
C LEU A 50 -13.48 -20.68 11.24
N PRO A 51 -12.50 -21.60 11.10
CA PRO A 51 -12.32 -22.67 12.06
C PRO A 51 -11.93 -22.13 13.43
N ASP A 52 -12.18 -22.91 14.49
CA ASP A 52 -11.83 -22.54 15.87
C ASP A 52 -10.37 -22.13 16.03
N THR A 53 -9.47 -22.79 15.31
CA THR A 53 -8.04 -22.49 15.30
C THR A 53 -7.74 -21.10 14.74
N ALA A 54 -8.45 -20.64 13.71
CA ALA A 54 -8.30 -19.30 13.16
C ALA A 54 -8.90 -18.24 14.10
N ARG A 55 -10.05 -18.53 14.72
CA ARG A 55 -10.68 -17.63 15.70
C ARG A 55 -9.80 -17.44 16.93
N GLN A 56 -9.20 -18.53 17.43
CA GLN A 56 -8.22 -18.46 18.53
C GLN A 56 -6.99 -17.66 18.13
N LEU A 57 -6.46 -17.87 16.93
CA LEU A 57 -5.29 -17.13 16.42
C LEU A 57 -5.54 -15.62 16.34
N ILE A 58 -6.76 -15.21 15.95
CA ILE A 58 -7.18 -13.80 15.95
C ILE A 58 -7.22 -13.26 17.39
N ALA A 59 -7.85 -13.99 18.31
CA ALA A 59 -7.94 -13.57 19.71
C ALA A 59 -6.55 -13.42 20.36
N ASP A 60 -5.66 -14.39 20.14
CA ASP A 60 -4.29 -14.37 20.65
C ASP A 60 -3.49 -13.21 20.05
N SER A 61 -3.73 -12.86 18.79
CA SER A 61 -3.08 -11.73 18.11
C SER A 61 -3.47 -10.36 18.66
N LEU A 62 -4.61 -10.28 19.38
CA LEU A 62 -5.19 -9.06 19.93
C LEU A 62 -5.07 -8.97 21.47
N VAL A 63 -4.62 -10.03 22.15
CA VAL A 63 -4.70 -10.16 23.62
C VAL A 63 -3.95 -9.06 24.39
N ASP A 64 -2.87 -8.53 23.81
CA ASP A 64 -1.99 -7.50 24.36
C ASP A 64 -2.16 -6.13 23.67
N ILE A 65 -3.21 -5.98 22.85
CA ILE A 65 -3.57 -4.71 22.22
C ILE A 65 -4.55 -3.97 23.14
N ASP A 66 -4.08 -2.89 23.74
CA ASP A 66 -4.84 -2.04 24.66
C ASP A 66 -5.52 -0.86 23.94
N GLY A 67 -5.02 -0.49 22.75
CA GLY A 67 -5.49 0.64 21.94
C GLY A 67 -6.16 0.23 20.62
N SER A 68 -6.20 1.18 19.68
CA SER A 68 -6.62 0.88 18.31
C SER A 68 -5.47 0.22 17.56
N VAL A 69 -5.75 -0.83 16.78
CA VAL A 69 -4.82 -1.32 15.75
C VAL A 69 -4.71 -0.24 14.67
N VAL A 70 -3.50 0.16 14.31
CA VAL A 70 -3.26 1.22 13.33
C VAL A 70 -2.43 0.70 12.16
N ASP A 71 -3.07 0.60 11.01
CA ASP A 71 -2.41 0.34 9.74
C ASP A 71 -1.86 1.64 9.14
N HIS A 72 -0.54 1.73 9.06
CA HIS A 72 0.15 2.90 8.55
C HIS A 72 0.22 3.00 7.03
N ARG A 73 -0.29 2.02 6.26
CA ARG A 73 -0.28 2.14 4.79
C ARG A 73 -1.35 1.32 4.08
N ILE A 74 -2.41 2.02 3.66
CA ILE A 74 -3.44 1.54 2.74
C ILE A 74 -3.45 2.41 1.48
N VAL A 75 -3.36 1.78 0.32
CA VAL A 75 -3.34 2.45 -0.98
C VAL A 75 -4.68 2.26 -1.66
N LEU A 76 -5.27 3.34 -2.16
CA LEU A 76 -6.50 3.27 -2.94
C LEU A 76 -6.17 3.12 -4.43
N LEU A 77 -6.97 2.32 -5.13
CA LEU A 77 -6.84 2.23 -6.57
C LEU A 77 -7.39 3.51 -7.23
N PRO A 78 -6.68 4.05 -8.24
CA PRO A 78 -7.15 5.21 -8.97
C PRO A 78 -8.47 4.87 -9.69
N GLY A 79 -9.41 5.82 -9.68
CA GLY A 79 -10.66 5.77 -10.46
C GLY A 79 -10.81 7.03 -11.30
N ASN A 80 -11.80 7.06 -12.20
CA ASN A 80 -12.09 8.21 -13.07
C ASN A 80 -12.84 9.35 -12.34
N ARG A 81 -12.37 9.76 -11.17
CA ARG A 81 -12.98 10.87 -10.41
C ARG A 81 -12.28 12.19 -10.63
N ILE A 82 -13.09 13.24 -10.79
CA ILE A 82 -12.62 14.62 -10.84
C ILE A 82 -12.42 15.10 -9.40
N GLY A 83 -11.18 15.25 -8.97
CA GLY A 83 -10.83 15.72 -7.63
C GLY A 83 -11.36 17.13 -7.36
N ARG A 84 -12.47 17.24 -6.63
CA ARG A 84 -12.98 18.52 -6.10
C ARG A 84 -12.65 18.63 -4.62
N GLY A 85 -11.59 19.36 -4.29
CA GLY A 85 -11.26 19.68 -2.90
C GLY A 85 -12.34 20.51 -2.19
N PRO A 86 -12.25 20.67 -0.86
CA PRO A 86 -13.12 21.57 -0.12
C PRO A 86 -13.11 22.98 -0.72
N ALA A 87 -14.20 23.74 -0.58
CA ALA A 87 -14.32 25.07 -1.19
C ALA A 87 -13.14 25.96 -0.78
N GLY A 88 -12.36 26.45 -1.77
CA GLY A 88 -11.14 27.23 -1.55
C GLY A 88 -9.83 26.43 -1.53
N ALA A 89 -9.86 25.10 -1.56
CA ALA A 89 -8.68 24.27 -1.80
C ALA A 89 -8.19 24.42 -3.25
N ALA A 90 -6.88 24.28 -3.47
CA ALA A 90 -6.40 24.18 -4.86
C ALA A 90 -6.92 22.87 -5.44
N ALA A 91 -7.63 22.99 -6.56
CA ALA A 91 -7.97 21.84 -7.37
C ALA A 91 -6.66 21.10 -7.72
N GLN A 92 -6.60 19.81 -7.39
CA GLN A 92 -5.65 18.96 -8.11
C GLN A 92 -6.12 18.88 -9.56
N PRO A 93 -5.18 18.74 -10.51
CA PRO A 93 -5.57 18.57 -11.90
C PRO A 93 -6.42 17.31 -12.04
N ALA A 94 -7.42 17.36 -12.93
CA ALA A 94 -8.10 16.16 -13.37
C ALA A 94 -7.14 15.42 -14.31
N VAL A 95 -6.54 14.34 -13.83
CA VAL A 95 -5.68 13.48 -14.64
C VAL A 95 -6.44 12.20 -14.95
N GLU A 96 -6.52 11.83 -16.22
CA GLU A 96 -7.11 10.55 -16.61
C GLU A 96 -6.31 9.37 -16.04
N VAL A 97 -7.01 8.30 -15.69
CA VAL A 97 -6.39 7.06 -15.22
C VAL A 97 -5.48 6.52 -16.33
N THR A 98 -4.18 6.55 -16.09
CA THR A 98 -3.21 6.13 -17.09
C THR A 98 -3.17 4.61 -17.22
N THR A 99 -3.21 4.12 -18.45
CA THR A 99 -3.06 2.71 -18.77
C THR A 99 -1.61 2.21 -18.56
N PRO A 100 -1.42 1.00 -18.04
CA PRO A 100 -0.12 0.33 -18.02
C PRO A 100 0.50 0.27 -19.43
N THR A 101 1.81 0.52 -19.54
CA THR A 101 2.50 0.61 -20.83
C THR A 101 3.24 -0.67 -21.24
N THR A 102 3.35 -1.64 -20.33
CA THR A 102 4.02 -2.92 -20.57
C THR A 102 3.09 -4.08 -20.27
N PRO A 103 3.24 -5.25 -20.92
CA PRO A 103 2.40 -6.42 -20.65
C PRO A 103 2.46 -6.88 -19.18
N ARG A 104 3.63 -6.79 -18.57
CA ARG A 104 3.82 -7.12 -17.14
C ARG A 104 3.06 -6.16 -16.24
N ALA A 105 3.23 -4.85 -16.44
CA ALA A 105 2.50 -3.85 -15.65
C ALA A 105 0.98 -3.96 -15.86
N TRP A 106 0.54 -4.34 -17.05
CA TRP A 106 -0.86 -4.65 -17.31
C TRP A 106 -1.33 -5.86 -16.49
N LEU A 107 -0.59 -6.96 -16.48
CA LEU A 107 -0.94 -8.15 -15.70
C LEU A 107 -0.95 -7.86 -14.19
N ASP A 108 0.08 -7.17 -13.69
CA ASP A 108 0.18 -6.76 -12.28
C ASP A 108 -1.04 -5.90 -11.89
N TRP A 109 -1.47 -4.99 -12.77
CA TRP A 109 -2.68 -4.17 -12.58
C TRP A 109 -3.96 -5.00 -12.52
N GLN A 110 -4.12 -5.99 -13.41
CA GLN A 110 -5.28 -6.89 -13.37
C GLN A 110 -5.33 -7.68 -12.06
N PHE A 111 -4.16 -8.14 -11.59
CA PHE A 111 -4.07 -8.91 -10.36
C PHE A 111 -4.42 -8.06 -9.15
N LEU A 112 -3.84 -6.86 -9.07
CA LEU A 112 -4.07 -5.93 -7.98
C LEU A 112 -5.54 -5.51 -7.88
N ARG A 113 -6.19 -5.22 -9.02
CA ARG A 113 -7.61 -4.90 -9.05
C ARG A 113 -8.50 -6.03 -8.58
N HIS A 114 -8.21 -7.25 -9.01
CA HIS A 114 -8.97 -8.41 -8.57
C HIS A 114 -8.80 -8.66 -7.07
N ALA A 115 -7.58 -8.53 -6.54
CA ALA A 115 -7.30 -8.60 -5.11
C ALA A 115 -8.03 -7.51 -4.29
N ALA A 116 -8.17 -6.32 -4.86
CA ALA A 116 -8.97 -5.22 -4.33
C ALA A 116 -10.50 -5.43 -4.48
N GLY A 117 -10.95 -6.51 -5.14
CA GLY A 117 -12.36 -6.79 -5.41
C GLY A 117 -13.01 -5.83 -6.41
N VAL A 118 -12.20 -5.15 -7.24
CA VAL A 118 -12.70 -4.20 -8.25
C VAL A 118 -13.14 -4.95 -9.50
N THR A 119 -14.46 -4.99 -9.71
CA THR A 119 -15.10 -5.60 -10.89
C THR A 119 -15.35 -4.61 -12.02
N ASP A 120 -15.49 -3.32 -11.72
CA ASP A 120 -15.72 -2.24 -12.69
C ASP A 120 -14.68 -1.13 -12.53
N GLU A 121 -13.93 -0.85 -13.60
CA GLU A 121 -12.87 0.17 -13.63
C GLU A 121 -13.41 1.58 -13.42
N LEU A 122 -14.60 1.88 -13.94
CA LEU A 122 -15.18 3.21 -13.84
C LEU A 122 -15.54 3.58 -12.40
N GLN A 123 -15.83 2.56 -11.59
CA GLN A 123 -16.19 2.68 -10.17
C GLN A 123 -15.11 2.09 -9.25
N ALA A 124 -13.88 1.92 -9.75
CA ALA A 124 -12.79 1.24 -9.03
C ALA A 124 -12.57 1.81 -7.63
N PHE A 125 -12.58 3.14 -7.50
CA PHE A 125 -12.41 3.82 -6.22
C PHE A 125 -13.52 3.46 -5.23
N ASP A 126 -14.80 3.56 -5.63
CA ASP A 126 -15.95 3.34 -4.75
C ASP A 126 -16.07 1.88 -4.34
N ILE A 127 -15.88 0.95 -5.28
CA ILE A 127 -15.93 -0.50 -5.02
C ILE A 127 -14.81 -0.88 -4.05
N HIS A 128 -13.59 -0.41 -4.30
CA HIS A 128 -12.44 -0.67 -3.42
C HIS A 128 -12.65 -0.08 -2.03
N ALA A 129 -13.09 1.17 -1.93
CA ALA A 129 -13.35 1.84 -0.66
C ALA A 129 -14.45 1.14 0.15
N SER A 130 -15.53 0.71 -0.50
CA SER A 130 -16.61 -0.07 0.14
C SER A 130 -16.08 -1.40 0.69
N ARG A 131 -15.31 -2.15 -0.12
CA ARG A 131 -14.70 -3.40 0.32
C ARG A 131 -13.71 -3.22 1.47
N LEU A 132 -12.92 -2.14 1.43
CA LEU A 132 -11.98 -1.81 2.51
C LEU A 132 -12.71 -1.59 3.84
N LEU A 133 -13.76 -0.76 3.84
CA LEU A 133 -14.55 -0.49 5.04
C LEU A 133 -15.23 -1.75 5.59
N ARG A 134 -15.72 -2.62 4.72
CA ARG A 134 -16.28 -3.93 5.11
C ARG A 134 -15.25 -4.84 5.76
N GLN A 135 -14.03 -4.91 5.21
CA GLN A 135 -12.93 -5.66 5.83
C GLN A 135 -12.53 -5.10 7.20
N ILE A 136 -12.46 -3.77 7.33
CA ILE A 136 -12.17 -3.10 8.61
C ILE A 136 -13.29 -3.37 9.62
N GLY A 137 -14.55 -3.22 9.22
CA GLY A 137 -15.72 -3.43 10.08
C GLY A 137 -15.87 -4.87 10.59
N ALA A 138 -15.29 -5.84 9.88
CA ALA A 138 -15.25 -7.24 10.31
C ALA A 138 -14.04 -7.58 11.21
N VAL A 139 -13.14 -6.64 11.49
CA VAL A 139 -12.06 -6.85 12.46
C VAL A 139 -12.64 -6.76 13.87
N PRO A 140 -12.41 -7.74 14.77
CA PRO A 140 -12.93 -7.72 16.13
C PRO A 140 -12.12 -6.80 17.06
N ALA A 141 -11.73 -5.61 16.60
CA ALA A 141 -11.00 -4.58 17.35
C ALA A 141 -11.24 -3.19 16.74
N ASP A 142 -10.91 -2.11 17.47
CA ASP A 142 -10.84 -0.76 16.87
C ASP A 142 -9.68 -0.73 15.87
N TYR A 143 -9.99 -0.84 14.59
CA TYR A 143 -9.02 -0.84 13.51
C TYR A 143 -9.07 0.47 12.73
N ARG A 144 -7.91 1.11 12.60
CA ARG A 144 -7.76 2.36 11.88
C ARG A 144 -6.70 2.25 10.80
N GLY A 145 -6.92 2.90 9.66
CA GLY A 145 -6.01 2.83 8.52
C GLY A 145 -5.69 4.19 7.92
N TYR A 146 -4.41 4.47 7.70
CA TYR A 146 -3.99 5.61 6.88
C TYR A 146 -4.21 5.29 5.41
N VAL A 147 -5.08 6.06 4.76
CA VAL A 147 -5.41 5.94 3.33
C VAL A 147 -4.72 7.04 2.54
N PHE A 148 -4.06 6.66 1.45
CA PHE A 148 -3.13 7.54 0.77
C PHE A 148 -3.69 8.08 -0.54
N ALA A 149 -3.55 9.39 -0.71
CA ALA A 149 -3.64 10.06 -1.99
C ALA A 149 -2.29 10.05 -2.73
N GLN A 150 -2.33 10.36 -4.02
CA GLN A 150 -1.15 10.46 -4.88
C GLN A 150 -1.38 11.55 -5.92
N ASP A 151 -0.61 12.62 -5.82
CA ASP A 151 -0.66 13.76 -6.73
C ASP A 151 0.01 13.45 -8.07
N ALA A 152 -0.23 14.32 -9.05
CA ALA A 152 0.35 14.20 -10.39
C ALA A 152 1.86 14.48 -10.43
N VAL A 153 2.48 14.20 -11.58
CA VAL A 153 3.87 14.57 -11.86
C VAL A 153 3.93 16.02 -12.31
N TYR A 154 4.91 16.77 -11.81
CA TYR A 154 5.17 18.14 -12.24
C TYR A 154 6.63 18.32 -12.63
N ARG A 155 6.86 19.06 -13.72
CA ARG A 155 8.21 19.46 -14.16
C ARG A 155 8.81 20.48 -13.19
N PRO A 156 10.15 20.69 -13.21
CA PRO A 156 10.80 21.69 -12.34
C PRO A 156 10.23 23.11 -12.46
N GLY A 157 9.62 23.49 -13.59
CA GLY A 157 8.93 24.77 -13.78
C GLY A 157 7.50 24.85 -13.20
N GLY A 158 7.02 23.78 -12.55
CA GLY A 158 5.68 23.69 -11.98
C GLY A 158 4.58 23.33 -12.96
N GLU A 159 4.93 23.00 -14.20
CA GLU A 159 4.01 22.51 -15.22
C GLU A 159 3.62 21.05 -14.97
N LEU A 160 2.33 20.74 -15.12
CA LEU A 160 1.80 19.40 -15.05
C LEU A 160 2.34 18.52 -16.20
N ASP A 161 2.75 17.29 -15.86
CA ASP A 161 3.07 16.24 -16.83
C ASP A 161 2.04 15.11 -16.76
N GLU A 162 0.89 15.31 -17.40
CA GLU A 162 -0.19 14.32 -17.47
C GLU A 162 0.31 13.00 -18.06
N LYS A 163 1.13 13.07 -19.12
CA LYS A 163 1.67 11.90 -19.81
C LYS A 163 2.62 11.09 -18.96
N ALA A 164 3.28 11.70 -17.96
CA ALA A 164 4.17 10.99 -17.06
C ALA A 164 3.47 10.56 -15.75
N THR A 165 2.30 11.12 -15.45
CA THR A 165 1.54 10.79 -14.25
C THR A 165 1.05 9.36 -14.29
N ALA A 166 1.05 8.70 -13.13
CA ALA A 166 0.57 7.34 -12.93
C ALA A 166 -0.03 7.23 -11.52
N GLY A 167 -1.06 6.40 -11.35
CA GLY A 167 -1.61 6.10 -10.02
C GLY A 167 -2.20 7.30 -9.29
N PHE A 168 -2.71 8.30 -10.02
CA PHE A 168 -3.28 9.52 -9.44
C PHE A 168 -4.51 9.21 -8.58
N VAL A 169 -4.52 9.68 -7.34
CA VAL A 169 -5.63 9.58 -6.40
C VAL A 169 -5.81 10.95 -5.76
N ALA A 170 -6.99 11.57 -5.96
CA ALA A 170 -7.24 12.91 -5.49
C ALA A 170 -7.35 12.97 -3.95
N ASN A 171 -6.70 13.96 -3.35
CA ASN A 171 -6.77 14.31 -1.94
C ASN A 171 -8.21 14.47 -1.46
N ALA A 172 -9.04 15.11 -2.28
CA ALA A 172 -10.45 15.33 -1.98
C ALA A 172 -11.22 14.03 -1.75
N ASP A 173 -11.00 13.03 -2.60
CA ASP A 173 -11.69 11.75 -2.51
C ASP A 173 -11.23 10.98 -1.26
N VAL A 174 -9.93 11.05 -0.94
CA VAL A 174 -9.36 10.43 0.27
C VAL A 174 -9.88 11.09 1.53
N VAL A 175 -9.94 12.43 1.56
CA VAL A 175 -10.47 13.18 2.71
C VAL A 175 -11.97 12.93 2.89
N ALA A 176 -12.76 12.99 1.82
CA ALA A 176 -14.19 12.72 1.89
C ALA A 176 -14.50 11.27 2.30
N LEU A 177 -13.67 10.31 1.88
CA LEU A 177 -13.76 8.92 2.34
C LEU A 177 -13.46 8.82 3.85
N ALA A 178 -12.42 9.49 4.32
CA ALA A 178 -12.07 9.50 5.75
C ALA A 178 -13.16 10.14 6.62
N GLU A 179 -13.73 11.27 6.18
CA GLU A 179 -14.84 11.95 6.87
C GLU A 179 -16.08 11.05 7.03
N ARG A 180 -16.31 10.14 6.08
CA ARG A 180 -17.46 9.20 6.07
C ARG A 180 -17.17 7.86 6.75
N SER A 181 -15.97 7.66 7.30
CA SER A 181 -15.52 6.37 7.85
C SER A 181 -15.67 6.25 9.37
N ASP A 182 -16.37 7.19 10.02
CA ASP A 182 -16.53 7.25 11.48
C ASP A 182 -15.20 7.15 12.26
N GLY A 183 -14.12 7.69 11.68
CA GLY A 183 -12.79 7.71 12.28
C GLY A 183 -11.94 6.44 12.07
N GLN A 184 -12.45 5.47 11.30
CA GLN A 184 -11.69 4.27 10.90
C GLN A 184 -10.59 4.60 9.88
N LEU A 185 -10.80 5.58 9.00
CA LEU A 185 -9.82 5.97 8.00
C LEU A 185 -9.21 7.34 8.31
N LEU A 186 -7.89 7.43 8.18
CA LEU A 186 -7.10 8.64 8.39
C LEU A 186 -6.52 9.10 7.05
N PRO A 187 -6.81 10.33 6.59
CA PRO A 187 -6.39 10.76 5.27
C PRO A 187 -4.92 11.17 5.23
N VAL A 188 -4.19 10.67 4.24
CA VAL A 188 -2.85 11.13 3.87
C VAL A 188 -2.91 11.77 2.50
N ILE A 189 -2.80 13.10 2.45
CA ILE A 189 -2.85 13.84 1.19
C ILE A 189 -1.52 13.76 0.45
N SER A 190 -1.48 14.15 -0.82
CA SER A 190 -0.26 14.31 -1.60
C SER A 190 -0.27 15.67 -2.27
N VAL A 191 0.80 16.44 -2.07
CA VAL A 191 1.04 17.71 -2.78
C VAL A 191 2.43 17.64 -3.34
N HIS A 192 2.55 17.59 -4.67
CA HIS A 192 3.84 17.49 -5.32
C HIS A 192 4.68 18.77 -5.07
N PRO A 193 5.94 18.66 -4.60
CA PRO A 193 6.71 19.82 -4.17
C PRO A 193 7.06 20.80 -5.30
N ALA A 194 7.16 20.31 -6.54
CA ALA A 194 7.41 21.16 -7.70
C ALA A 194 6.19 21.95 -8.18
N ARG A 195 4.98 21.75 -7.62
CA ARG A 195 3.80 22.54 -8.00
C ARG A 195 4.03 24.03 -7.76
N ALA A 196 3.57 24.86 -8.69
CA ALA A 196 3.63 26.32 -8.55
C ALA A 196 2.92 26.81 -7.27
N ASP A 197 1.87 26.11 -6.82
CA ASP A 197 1.10 26.44 -5.63
C ASP A 197 1.42 25.59 -4.39
N ALA A 198 2.48 24.74 -4.43
CA ALA A 198 2.76 23.71 -3.42
C ALA A 198 2.70 24.23 -1.97
N ALA A 199 3.40 25.33 -1.68
CA ALA A 199 3.43 25.93 -0.34
C ALA A 199 2.04 26.36 0.14
N SER A 200 1.28 27.05 -0.71
CA SER A 200 -0.07 27.49 -0.38
C SER A 200 -1.05 26.32 -0.25
N ALA A 201 -0.89 25.27 -1.06
CA ALA A 201 -1.71 24.08 -1.00
C ALA A 201 -1.48 23.30 0.29
N LEU A 202 -0.23 23.11 0.70
CA LEU A 202 0.13 22.51 1.99
C LEU A 202 -0.45 23.31 3.17
N ALA A 203 -0.32 24.64 3.14
CA ALA A 203 -0.88 25.49 4.19
C ALA A 203 -2.42 25.35 4.28
N ARG A 204 -3.15 25.38 3.16
CA ARG A 204 -4.61 25.19 3.16
C ARG A 204 -5.04 23.85 3.73
N TRP A 205 -4.33 22.77 3.40
CA TRP A 205 -4.62 21.46 3.98
C TRP A 205 -4.28 21.40 5.47
N ALA A 206 -3.23 22.09 5.89
CA ALA A 206 -2.93 22.25 7.31
C ALA A 206 -4.04 23.04 8.05
N ASP A 207 -4.57 24.11 7.45
CA ASP A 207 -5.69 24.86 8.01
C ASP A 207 -6.96 24.01 8.11
N ALA A 208 -7.15 23.07 7.17
CA ALA A 208 -8.22 22.07 7.21
C ALA A 208 -7.96 20.92 8.21
N GLY A 209 -6.90 20.99 9.03
CA GLY A 209 -6.59 20.00 10.06
C GLY A 209 -5.83 18.76 9.57
N ILE A 210 -5.52 18.66 8.27
CA ILE A 210 -4.74 17.55 7.72
C ILE A 210 -3.27 17.70 8.13
N ARG A 211 -2.65 16.59 8.56
CA ARG A 211 -1.27 16.59 9.06
C ARG A 211 -0.36 15.59 8.34
N ASP A 212 -0.91 14.67 7.54
CA ASP A 212 -0.13 13.63 6.89
C ASP A 212 -0.04 13.89 5.38
N VAL A 213 1.19 13.93 4.87
CA VAL A 213 1.50 14.17 3.46
C VAL A 213 2.30 12.99 2.93
N ALA A 214 1.92 12.45 1.77
CA ALA A 214 2.59 11.36 1.10
C ALA A 214 3.28 11.82 -0.18
N TRP A 215 4.52 11.39 -0.35
CA TRP A 215 5.27 11.46 -1.61
C TRP A 215 5.67 10.07 -2.09
N TRP A 216 5.69 9.93 -3.41
CA TRP A 216 5.98 8.70 -4.13
C TRP A 216 7.13 8.93 -5.09
N PRO A 217 8.39 9.07 -4.61
CA PRO A 217 9.45 9.74 -5.37
C PRO A 217 9.72 9.15 -6.75
N VAL A 218 9.62 7.83 -6.92
CA VAL A 218 9.77 7.17 -8.22
C VAL A 218 8.59 7.47 -9.16
N ALA A 219 7.34 7.30 -8.68
CA ALA A 219 6.13 7.49 -9.49
C ALA A 219 5.88 8.97 -9.83
N GLN A 220 6.12 9.85 -8.85
CA GLN A 220 5.94 11.29 -8.96
C GLN A 220 7.18 12.01 -9.51
N GLN A 221 8.33 11.33 -9.61
CA GLN A 221 9.60 11.91 -10.05
C GLN A 221 10.08 13.06 -9.14
N ILE A 222 9.94 12.87 -7.83
CA ILE A 222 10.34 13.86 -6.83
C ILE A 222 11.80 13.62 -6.46
N ASP A 223 12.63 14.65 -6.64
CA ASP A 223 13.93 14.73 -5.99
C ASP A 223 13.74 15.19 -4.53
N LEU A 224 13.94 14.26 -3.59
CA LEU A 224 13.79 14.52 -2.15
C LEU A 224 14.83 15.50 -1.59
N MET A 225 15.94 15.72 -2.30
CA MET A 225 17.02 16.64 -1.91
C MET A 225 16.95 17.98 -2.63
N GLY A 226 16.12 18.07 -3.67
CA GLY A 226 15.99 19.21 -4.56
C GLY A 226 15.38 20.44 -3.89
N THR A 227 15.61 21.61 -4.50
CA THR A 227 15.10 22.91 -4.03
C THR A 227 13.58 22.91 -3.77
N PRO A 228 12.72 22.34 -4.65
CA PRO A 228 11.28 22.31 -4.38
C PRO A 228 10.92 21.48 -3.13
N ALA A 229 11.55 20.32 -2.94
CA ALA A 229 11.32 19.48 -1.77
C ALA A 229 11.73 20.19 -0.47
N ARG A 230 12.89 20.86 -0.47
CA ARG A 230 13.37 21.65 0.67
C ARG A 230 12.43 22.79 1.04
N ALA A 231 11.89 23.51 0.05
CA ALA A 231 10.91 24.55 0.28
C ALA A 231 9.62 23.99 0.92
N ALA A 232 9.14 22.84 0.42
CA ALA A 232 7.99 22.16 0.98
C ALA A 232 8.24 21.64 2.41
N TYR A 233 9.44 21.11 2.72
CA TYR A 233 9.79 20.69 4.09
C TYR A 233 9.67 21.84 5.09
N THR A 234 10.14 23.05 4.73
CA THR A 234 10.00 24.22 5.60
C THR A 234 8.54 24.51 5.93
N VAL A 235 7.66 24.52 4.91
CA VAL A 235 6.22 24.76 5.11
C VAL A 235 5.62 23.65 5.98
N MET A 236 5.85 22.39 5.63
CA MET A 236 5.32 21.25 6.37
C MET A 236 5.78 21.23 7.83
N ALA A 237 7.05 21.55 8.10
CA ALA A 237 7.60 21.60 9.44
C ALA A 237 6.93 22.70 10.27
N THR A 238 6.75 23.90 9.71
CA THR A 238 6.04 25.00 10.41
C THR A 238 4.59 24.66 10.74
N GLN A 239 3.96 23.82 9.91
CA GLN A 239 2.58 23.39 10.07
C GLN A 239 2.44 22.08 10.89
N ASN A 240 3.54 21.56 11.45
CA ASN A 240 3.59 20.27 12.15
C ASN A 240 3.03 19.10 11.33
N MET A 241 3.23 19.14 10.02
CA MET A 241 2.89 18.02 9.13
C MET A 241 3.96 16.92 9.20
N ARG A 242 3.57 15.73 8.75
CA ARG A 242 4.39 14.52 8.69
C ARG A 242 4.51 14.06 7.24
N LEU A 243 5.69 13.57 6.88
CA LEU A 243 5.97 13.04 5.56
C LEU A 243 5.90 11.51 5.58
N HIS A 244 5.16 10.93 4.66
CA HIS A 244 5.17 9.51 4.35
C HIS A 244 5.82 9.33 2.99
N THR A 245 6.86 8.50 2.90
CA THR A 245 7.61 8.32 1.65
C THR A 245 8.13 6.90 1.51
N ARG A 246 8.93 6.67 0.47
CA ARG A 246 9.50 5.37 0.10
C ARG A 246 10.97 5.49 -0.22
N VAL A 247 11.73 4.49 0.22
CA VAL A 247 13.17 4.32 -0.07
C VAL A 247 13.43 2.92 -0.64
N GLY A 248 14.64 2.68 -1.14
CA GLY A 248 14.99 1.46 -1.84
C GLY A 248 14.44 1.43 -3.27
N ARG A 249 14.50 0.25 -3.88
CA ARG A 249 14.07 0.06 -5.26
C ARG A 249 12.55 -0.14 -5.33
N TRP A 250 11.93 0.60 -6.25
CA TRP A 250 10.50 0.54 -6.49
C TRP A 250 10.20 0.56 -7.98
N ARG A 251 9.02 0.04 -8.32
CA ARG A 251 8.42 0.15 -9.64
C ARG A 251 7.03 0.76 -9.50
N ASP A 252 6.70 1.76 -10.33
CA ASP A 252 5.36 2.33 -10.38
C ASP A 252 4.37 1.47 -11.20
N SER A 253 3.10 1.86 -11.20
CA SER A 253 2.03 1.12 -11.92
C SER A 253 2.17 1.12 -13.45
N ARG A 254 3.06 1.94 -14.01
CA ARG A 254 3.39 1.94 -15.44
C ARG A 254 4.68 1.19 -15.75
N GLY A 255 5.32 0.62 -14.74
CA GLY A 255 6.54 -0.15 -14.90
C GLY A 255 7.82 0.66 -14.81
N ARG A 256 7.78 1.97 -14.52
CA ARG A 256 8.98 2.79 -14.28
C ARG A 256 9.64 2.32 -13.00
N ALA A 257 10.90 1.94 -13.08
CA ALA A 257 11.69 1.57 -11.91
C ALA A 257 12.64 2.69 -11.51
N GLY A 258 12.90 2.82 -10.20
CA GLY A 258 13.87 3.74 -9.64
C GLY A 258 14.34 3.26 -8.28
N VAL A 259 15.46 3.80 -7.82
CA VAL A 259 16.02 3.54 -6.48
C VAL A 259 16.13 4.87 -5.75
N ILE A 260 15.66 4.90 -4.51
CA ILE A 260 15.78 6.06 -3.63
C ILE A 260 16.68 5.68 -2.45
N ASP A 261 17.87 6.28 -2.39
CA ASP A 261 18.78 6.12 -1.25
C ASP A 261 18.13 6.71 0.02
N PRO A 262 18.04 5.96 1.13
CA PRO A 262 17.60 6.49 2.42
C PRO A 262 18.33 7.75 2.86
N ALA A 263 19.60 7.96 2.48
CA ALA A 263 20.34 9.18 2.78
C ALA A 263 19.64 10.46 2.28
N ALA A 264 18.81 10.37 1.24
CA ALA A 264 17.98 11.47 0.75
C ALA A 264 16.94 11.97 1.76
N LEU A 265 16.60 11.17 2.79
CA LEU A 265 15.72 11.59 3.88
C LEU A 265 16.37 12.60 4.83
N ARG A 266 17.70 12.73 4.78
CA ARG A 266 18.45 13.64 5.68
C ARG A 266 17.94 15.07 5.57
N ALA A 267 17.65 15.57 4.37
CA ALA A 267 17.15 16.94 4.20
C ALA A 267 15.80 17.18 4.89
N ALA A 268 14.90 16.19 4.87
CA ALA A 268 13.63 16.29 5.59
C ALA A 268 13.83 16.26 7.12
N LEU A 269 14.67 15.34 7.60
CA LEU A 269 14.96 15.16 9.03
C LEU A 269 15.67 16.39 9.64
N GLU A 270 16.61 17.00 8.90
CA GLU A 270 17.29 18.25 9.26
C GLU A 270 16.33 19.43 9.31
N ALA A 271 15.32 19.46 8.44
CA ALA A 271 14.24 20.46 8.47
C ALA A 271 13.25 20.24 9.63
N GLY A 272 13.43 19.22 10.47
CA GLY A 272 12.58 18.94 11.62
C GLY A 272 11.36 18.08 11.33
N MET A 273 11.23 17.55 10.11
CA MET A 273 10.09 16.73 9.71
C MET A 273 10.07 15.41 10.46
N GLN A 274 8.86 14.98 10.85
CA GLN A 274 8.59 13.57 11.14
C GLN A 274 8.39 12.82 9.82
N VAL A 275 9.09 11.71 9.64
CA VAL A 275 9.12 10.91 8.42
C VAL A 275 8.75 9.47 8.74
N THR A 276 7.73 8.94 8.07
CA THR A 276 7.45 7.50 8.01
C THR A 276 7.88 6.97 6.64
N VAL A 277 8.73 5.96 6.62
CA VAL A 277 9.30 5.41 5.40
C VAL A 277 8.89 3.96 5.20
N SER A 278 8.49 3.60 3.97
CA SER A 278 8.44 2.20 3.56
C SER A 278 9.68 1.84 2.77
N ILE A 279 10.18 0.64 3.03
CA ILE A 279 11.36 0.10 2.38
C ILE A 279 10.89 -0.66 1.14
N GLY A 280 11.53 -0.44 -0.01
CA GLY A 280 11.31 -1.21 -1.23
C GLY A 280 12.18 -2.45 -1.30
N ASP A 281 12.49 -2.90 -2.51
CA ASP A 281 13.48 -3.94 -2.69
C ASP A 281 14.87 -3.40 -2.31
N VAL A 282 15.61 -4.17 -1.54
CA VAL A 282 17.00 -3.90 -1.18
C VAL A 282 17.83 -4.46 -2.33
N SER A 283 18.38 -3.60 -3.19
CA SER A 283 19.20 -4.07 -4.30
C SER A 283 20.60 -4.47 -3.85
N ASN A 284 21.19 -5.45 -4.51
CA ASN A 284 22.65 -5.68 -4.50
C ASN A 284 23.40 -4.62 -5.34
N ASP A 285 22.87 -3.40 -5.40
CA ASP A 285 23.51 -2.29 -6.09
C ASP A 285 24.71 -1.86 -5.22
N PRO A 286 25.95 -1.96 -5.72
CA PRO A 286 27.13 -1.67 -4.90
C PRO A 286 27.15 -0.23 -4.39
N ASP A 287 26.41 0.68 -5.02
CA ASP A 287 26.41 2.09 -4.67
C ASP A 287 25.34 2.47 -3.63
N VAL A 288 24.32 1.63 -3.41
CA VAL A 288 23.21 1.94 -2.48
C VAL A 288 22.87 0.74 -1.58
N ASP A 289 23.45 0.72 -0.38
CA ASP A 289 23.03 -0.16 0.71
C ASP A 289 21.89 0.49 1.51
N VAL A 290 20.65 0.14 1.13
CA VAL A 290 19.42 0.69 1.74
C VAL A 290 19.36 0.43 3.24
N MET A 291 19.71 -0.79 3.69
CA MET A 291 19.57 -1.14 5.10
C MET A 291 20.64 -0.43 5.93
N GLN A 292 21.88 -0.40 5.46
CA GLN A 292 22.96 0.32 6.13
C GLN A 292 22.68 1.83 6.20
N ALA A 293 22.24 2.45 5.10
CA ALA A 293 21.91 3.87 5.06
C ALA A 293 20.75 4.23 6.02
N LEU A 294 19.71 3.38 6.07
CA LEU A 294 18.58 3.57 6.97
C LEU A 294 19.01 3.45 8.44
N PHE A 295 19.82 2.45 8.79
CA PHE A 295 20.37 2.32 10.14
C PHE A 295 21.32 3.45 10.50
N ALA A 296 22.08 3.99 9.55
CA ALA A 296 22.90 5.18 9.79
C ALA A 296 22.05 6.38 10.22
N LEU A 297 20.88 6.59 9.60
CA LEU A 297 19.93 7.63 10.03
C LEU A 297 19.35 7.34 11.41
N LEU A 298 18.90 6.11 11.67
CA LEU A 298 18.34 5.72 12.97
C LEU A 298 19.36 5.80 14.12
N ARG A 299 20.66 5.69 13.85
CA ARG A 299 21.70 5.84 14.86
C ARG A 299 21.87 7.28 15.33
N VAL A 300 21.58 8.28 14.49
CA VAL A 300 21.63 9.70 14.87
C VAL A 300 20.45 10.03 15.79
N PRO A 301 20.66 10.39 17.07
CA PRO A 301 19.56 10.59 18.03
C PRO A 301 18.51 11.61 17.57
N ALA A 302 18.96 12.75 17.02
CA ALA A 302 18.06 13.79 16.51
C ALA A 302 17.15 13.34 15.35
N TYR A 303 17.57 12.31 14.60
CA TYR A 303 16.80 11.76 13.49
C TYR A 303 15.94 10.57 13.93
N ARG A 304 16.45 9.73 14.84
CA ARG A 304 15.76 8.55 15.37
C ARG A 304 14.35 8.88 15.84
N ASP A 305 14.19 9.96 16.58
CA ASP A 305 12.89 10.30 17.18
C ASP A 305 11.86 10.82 16.16
N ARG A 306 12.32 11.13 14.95
CA ARG A 306 11.52 11.64 13.84
C ARG A 306 11.35 10.64 12.72
N LEU A 307 12.06 9.51 12.74
CA LEU A 307 12.04 8.51 11.67
C LEU A 307 11.32 7.24 12.14
N SER A 308 10.24 6.87 11.46
CA SER A 308 9.53 5.60 11.63
C SER A 308 9.56 4.78 10.35
N ILE A 309 9.48 3.45 10.46
CA ILE A 309 9.52 2.50 9.35
C ILE A 309 8.16 1.78 9.30
N ALA A 310 7.45 1.93 8.18
CA ALA A 310 6.25 1.16 7.88
C ALA A 310 6.65 -0.21 7.31
N LEU A 311 6.02 -1.27 7.82
CA LEU A 311 6.35 -2.67 7.51
C LEU A 311 5.57 -3.24 6.30
N ASP A 312 5.05 -2.41 5.40
CA ASP A 312 4.32 -2.89 4.22
C ASP A 312 5.24 -3.65 3.25
N GLY A 313 4.76 -4.83 2.83
CA GLY A 313 5.45 -5.68 1.87
C GLY A 313 6.71 -6.38 2.40
N VAL A 314 7.07 -6.23 3.68
CA VAL A 314 8.26 -6.91 4.25
C VAL A 314 8.13 -8.43 4.27
N LEU A 315 6.92 -8.97 4.14
CA LEU A 315 6.65 -10.41 4.04
C LEU A 315 6.60 -10.94 2.61
N SER A 316 6.81 -10.07 1.60
CA SER A 316 6.69 -10.45 0.20
C SER A 316 8.01 -10.94 -0.40
N GLY A 317 7.96 -12.01 -1.19
CA GLY A 317 9.14 -12.57 -1.86
C GLY A 317 10.24 -12.92 -0.85
N GLU A 318 11.44 -12.35 -1.06
CA GLU A 318 12.62 -12.58 -0.21
C GLU A 318 12.82 -11.47 0.84
N ARG A 319 11.79 -10.65 1.06
CA ARG A 319 11.90 -9.46 1.91
C ARG A 319 11.85 -9.78 3.40
N ALA A 320 11.36 -10.95 3.78
CA ALA A 320 11.45 -11.41 5.16
C ALA A 320 12.93 -11.58 5.54
N GLU A 321 13.71 -12.20 4.66
CA GLU A 321 15.14 -12.42 4.84
C GLU A 321 15.97 -11.13 4.65
N THR A 322 15.65 -10.33 3.63
CA THR A 322 16.48 -9.18 3.24
C THR A 322 16.13 -7.85 3.94
N VAL A 323 14.90 -7.71 4.44
CA VAL A 323 14.43 -6.48 5.12
C VAL A 323 14.05 -6.78 6.56
N LEU A 324 13.19 -7.76 6.80
CA LEU A 324 12.62 -7.99 8.14
C LEU A 324 13.65 -8.54 9.12
N THR A 325 14.48 -9.52 8.73
CA THR A 325 15.56 -10.06 9.58
C THR A 325 16.48 -8.96 10.11
N PRO A 326 17.08 -8.07 9.29
CA PRO A 326 17.89 -6.98 9.82
C PRO A 326 17.15 -6.04 10.77
N LEU A 327 15.85 -5.80 10.56
CA LEU A 327 15.04 -4.97 11.47
C LEU A 327 14.81 -5.67 12.82
N LEU A 328 14.49 -6.97 12.80
CA LEU A 328 14.29 -7.77 14.02
C LEU A 328 15.57 -7.94 14.82
N GLN A 329 16.73 -8.01 14.17
CA GLN A 329 18.05 -8.07 14.82
C GLN A 329 18.42 -6.78 15.59
N HIS A 330 17.62 -5.72 15.48
CA HIS A 330 17.83 -4.45 16.18
C HIS A 330 16.62 -4.05 17.03
N PRO A 331 16.35 -4.77 18.14
CA PRO A 331 15.20 -4.51 19.03
C PRO A 331 15.16 -3.09 19.58
N GLN A 332 16.30 -2.42 19.70
CA GLN A 332 16.37 -1.00 20.10
C GLN A 332 15.64 -0.03 19.15
N PHE A 333 15.24 -0.49 17.95
CA PHE A 333 14.48 0.30 16.97
C PHE A 333 13.01 -0.12 16.87
N PHE A 334 12.51 -1.04 17.70
CA PHE A 334 11.12 -1.51 17.62
C PHE A 334 10.09 -0.39 17.82
N GLU A 335 10.38 0.59 18.68
CA GLU A 335 9.54 1.79 18.85
C GLU A 335 9.45 2.68 17.60
N ARG A 336 10.29 2.42 16.59
CA ARG A 336 10.28 3.10 15.29
C ARG A 336 9.61 2.27 14.20
N LEU A 337 9.24 1.01 14.46
CA LEU A 337 8.52 0.17 13.51
C LEU A 337 7.01 0.41 13.62
N ARG A 338 6.32 0.38 12.48
CA ARG A 338 4.88 0.60 12.38
C ARG A 338 4.27 -0.48 11.51
N TYR A 339 3.23 -1.13 12.03
CA TYR A 339 2.41 -2.04 11.24
C TYR A 339 1.83 -1.30 10.04
N ALA A 340 1.96 -1.92 8.88
CA ALA A 340 1.36 -1.44 7.65
C ALA A 340 1.01 -2.64 6.77
N SER A 341 -0.25 -2.78 6.39
CA SER A 341 -0.67 -3.95 5.62
C SER A 341 -0.17 -3.89 4.17
N GLY A 342 -0.02 -2.70 3.61
CA GLY A 342 0.23 -2.51 2.18
C GLY A 342 -0.97 -2.88 1.30
N TYR A 343 -2.17 -2.97 1.88
CA TYR A 343 -3.40 -3.30 1.15
C TYR A 343 -3.63 -2.33 -0.03
N PRO A 344 -4.05 -2.80 -1.22
CA PRO A 344 -4.42 -4.17 -1.57
C PRO A 344 -3.29 -5.06 -2.10
N HIS A 345 -2.03 -4.62 -2.12
CA HIS A 345 -0.93 -5.43 -2.68
C HIS A 345 -0.71 -6.73 -1.90
N SER A 346 -0.88 -6.67 -0.57
CA SER A 346 -0.80 -7.85 0.31
C SER A 346 -1.96 -8.82 0.17
N ALA A 347 -3.07 -8.39 -0.43
CA ALA A 347 -4.23 -9.24 -0.72
C ALA A 347 -4.10 -9.98 -2.06
N VAL A 348 -3.03 -9.75 -2.83
CA VAL A 348 -2.71 -10.56 -4.01
C VAL A 348 -2.26 -11.95 -3.54
N ALA A 349 -2.76 -13.00 -4.17
CA ALA A 349 -2.50 -14.38 -3.83
C ALA A 349 -1.00 -14.64 -3.90
N ARG A 350 -0.47 -15.29 -2.87
CA ARG A 350 0.96 -15.54 -2.69
C ARG A 350 1.83 -14.27 -2.62
N ALA A 351 1.27 -13.08 -2.47
CA ALA A 351 2.05 -11.89 -2.10
C ALA A 351 2.75 -12.12 -0.76
N ILE A 352 2.09 -12.81 0.16
CA ILE A 352 2.67 -13.39 1.37
C ILE A 352 2.67 -14.91 1.19
N ASP A 353 3.86 -15.51 1.08
CA ASP A 353 4.02 -16.95 0.89
C ASP A 353 4.25 -17.61 2.25
N LEU A 354 3.17 -18.15 2.86
CA LEU A 354 3.22 -18.78 4.18
C LEU A 354 4.13 -20.01 4.21
N ASP A 355 4.18 -20.79 3.12
CA ASP A 355 5.05 -21.96 3.05
C ASP A 355 6.52 -21.53 3.08
N ARG A 356 6.88 -20.46 2.35
CA ARG A 356 8.22 -19.88 2.42
C ARG A 356 8.54 -19.37 3.82
N LEU A 357 7.64 -18.61 4.45
CA LEU A 357 7.85 -18.08 5.80
C LEU A 357 8.09 -19.21 6.81
N ALA A 358 7.32 -20.29 6.74
CA ALA A 358 7.49 -21.45 7.62
C ALA A 358 8.78 -22.22 7.32
N ASN A 359 9.11 -22.44 6.05
CA ASN A 359 10.36 -23.11 5.65
C ASN A 359 11.61 -22.31 6.05
N SER A 360 11.49 -20.99 6.16
CA SER A 360 12.53 -20.09 6.63
C SER A 360 12.46 -19.81 8.14
N ASP A 361 11.62 -20.52 8.91
CA ASP A 361 11.50 -20.42 10.38
C ASP A 361 11.05 -19.05 10.89
N PHE A 362 10.21 -18.33 10.12
CA PHE A 362 9.59 -17.07 10.55
C PHE A 362 8.23 -17.27 11.22
N ILE A 363 7.54 -18.36 10.93
CA ILE A 363 6.24 -18.73 11.50
C ILE A 363 6.21 -20.23 11.79
N ASP A 364 5.41 -20.64 12.76
CA ASP A 364 5.16 -22.05 13.02
C ASP A 364 4.33 -22.66 11.86
N PRO A 365 4.72 -23.80 11.26
CA PRO A 365 3.91 -24.48 10.27
C PRO A 365 2.46 -24.76 10.70
N ALA A 366 2.19 -24.90 12.00
CA ALA A 366 0.85 -25.13 12.54
C ALA A 366 -0.12 -23.95 12.31
N VAL A 367 0.38 -22.73 12.11
CA VAL A 367 -0.48 -21.56 11.85
C VAL A 367 -0.84 -21.37 10.38
N ILE A 368 -0.26 -22.15 9.45
CA ILE A 368 -0.48 -21.99 8.00
C ILE A 368 -1.95 -22.16 7.63
N GLU A 369 -2.58 -23.26 8.03
CA GLU A 369 -3.98 -23.55 7.68
C GLU A 369 -4.97 -22.52 8.28
N PRO A 370 -4.87 -22.15 9.57
CA PRO A 370 -5.66 -21.05 10.13
C PRO A 370 -5.48 -19.73 9.37
N LEU A 371 -4.24 -19.38 8.99
CA LEU A 371 -3.94 -18.17 8.25
C LEU A 371 -4.50 -18.19 6.82
N ARG A 372 -4.48 -19.35 6.13
CA ARG A 372 -5.11 -19.52 4.81
C ARG A 372 -6.62 -19.32 4.88
N ALA A 373 -7.28 -19.91 5.89
CA ALA A 373 -8.71 -19.72 6.10
C ALA A 373 -9.04 -18.24 6.38
N LEU A 374 -8.19 -17.55 7.14
CA LEU A 374 -8.35 -16.12 7.40
C LEU A 374 -8.17 -15.27 6.13
N TYR A 375 -7.17 -15.56 5.30
CA TYR A 375 -6.97 -14.88 4.02
C TYR A 375 -8.18 -14.98 3.10
N ASP A 376 -8.82 -16.15 3.05
CA ASP A 376 -9.98 -16.41 2.19
C ASP A 376 -11.22 -15.57 2.56
N VAL A 377 -11.28 -15.10 3.81
CA VAL A 377 -12.41 -14.32 4.35
C VAL A 377 -12.06 -12.83 4.46
N ASN A 378 -10.96 -12.51 5.12
CA ASN A 378 -10.55 -11.12 5.40
C ASN A 378 -9.04 -10.94 5.15
N PRO A 379 -8.64 -10.68 3.88
CA PRO A 379 -7.24 -10.44 3.52
C PRO A 379 -6.55 -9.34 4.31
N LEU A 380 -7.26 -8.30 4.74
CA LEU A 380 -6.69 -7.23 5.57
C LEU A 380 -6.31 -7.75 6.96
N LEU A 381 -7.23 -8.46 7.63
CA LEU A 381 -6.99 -9.06 8.94
C LEU A 381 -5.92 -10.15 8.88
N PHE A 382 -5.89 -10.93 7.80
CA PHE A 382 -4.85 -11.92 7.54
C PHE A 382 -3.44 -11.34 7.65
N VAL A 383 -3.18 -10.15 7.09
CA VAL A 383 -1.86 -9.52 7.15
C VAL A 383 -1.50 -9.13 8.58
N PHE A 384 -2.45 -8.56 9.33
CA PHE A 384 -2.25 -8.24 10.74
C PHE A 384 -1.89 -9.49 11.55
N VAL A 385 -2.73 -10.53 11.48
CA VAL A 385 -2.53 -11.77 12.23
C VAL A 385 -1.23 -12.45 11.82
N THR A 386 -0.91 -12.52 10.52
CA THR A 386 0.37 -13.08 10.05
C THR A 386 1.56 -12.34 10.66
N MET A 387 1.55 -11.00 10.66
CA MET A 387 2.61 -10.19 11.27
C MET A 387 2.75 -10.41 12.78
N ARG A 388 1.65 -10.73 13.49
CA ARG A 388 1.68 -11.09 14.92
C ARG A 388 2.30 -12.47 15.18
N GLN A 389 2.31 -13.36 14.19
CA GLN A 389 2.95 -14.68 14.27
C GLN A 389 4.44 -14.68 13.90
N ILE A 390 4.96 -13.58 13.36
CA ILE A 390 6.36 -13.50 12.94
C ILE A 390 7.28 -13.54 14.15
N HIS A 391 8.26 -14.43 14.07
CA HIS A 391 9.44 -14.44 14.92
C HIS A 391 10.72 -14.42 14.08
N LEU A 392 11.80 -13.89 14.66
CA LEU A 392 13.12 -13.95 14.08
C LEU A 392 13.67 -15.39 14.21
N PRO A 393 14.07 -16.04 13.10
CA PRO A 393 14.70 -17.36 13.14
C PRO A 393 15.84 -17.41 14.17
N THR A 394 16.04 -18.55 14.81
CA THR A 394 17.06 -18.78 15.87
C THR A 394 16.79 -18.12 17.22
N THR A 395 16.25 -16.90 17.28
CA THR A 395 16.07 -16.18 18.56
C THR A 395 14.64 -16.21 19.08
N GLY A 396 13.65 -16.46 18.22
CA GLY A 396 12.23 -16.42 18.57
C GLY A 396 11.72 -14.99 18.87
N LEU A 397 12.51 -13.95 18.57
CA LEU A 397 12.13 -12.57 18.87
C LEU A 397 10.96 -12.11 17.99
N THR A 398 9.88 -11.64 18.61
CA THR A 398 8.65 -11.20 17.96
C THR A 398 8.51 -9.68 17.94
N LEU A 399 7.60 -9.17 17.09
CA LEU A 399 7.22 -7.76 17.09
C LEU A 399 6.30 -7.45 18.28
N PRO A 400 6.62 -6.47 19.14
CA PRO A 400 5.81 -6.16 20.30
C PRO A 400 4.54 -5.36 19.94
N ALA A 401 3.51 -5.40 20.79
CA ALA A 401 2.24 -4.69 20.59
C ALA A 401 2.36 -3.21 20.14
N PRO A 402 3.30 -2.38 20.66
CA PRO A 402 3.45 -0.99 20.25
C PRO A 402 3.80 -0.77 18.77
N VAL A 403 4.22 -1.81 18.04
CA VAL A 403 4.38 -1.76 16.57
C VAL A 403 3.03 -1.66 15.87
N PHE A 404 1.99 -2.26 16.46
CA PHE A 404 0.68 -2.44 15.87
C PHE A 404 -0.38 -1.46 16.37
N GLU A 405 -0.23 -0.97 17.59
CA GLU A 405 -1.25 -0.16 18.22
C GLU A 405 -0.89 1.32 18.33
N ARG A 406 -1.93 2.15 18.44
CA ARG A 406 -1.82 3.50 18.98
C ARG A 406 -2.70 3.62 20.20
N ARG A 407 -2.07 3.77 21.36
CA ARG A 407 -2.77 4.12 22.60
C ARG A 407 -3.33 5.54 22.48
N SER A 408 -4.57 5.75 22.88
CA SER A 408 -5.09 7.10 23.12
C SER A 408 -4.18 7.77 24.15
N ARG A 409 -3.67 8.97 23.86
CA ARG A 409 -2.99 9.76 24.90
C ARG A 409 -4.01 10.03 26.00
N SER A 410 -3.73 9.58 27.22
CA SER A 410 -4.45 9.94 28.45
C SER A 410 -4.40 11.44 28.69
#